data_AF-A0A7Y5TYA6-F1
#
_entry.id   AF-A0A7Y5TYA6-F1
#
_cell.length_a   1.000
_cell.length_b   1.000
_cell.length_c   1.000
_cell.angle_alpha   90.00
_cell.angle_beta   90.00
_cell.angle_gamma   90.00
#
_symmetry.space_group_name_H-M   'P 1'
#
loop_
_entity.id
_entity.type
_entity.pdbx_description
1 polymer ?
#
loop_
_entity_poly.entity_id
_entity_poly.type
_entity_poly.pdbx_seq_one_letter_code
_entity_poly.pdbx_strand_id
1 'polypeptide(L)'
;ISRLGVTGARERLGGDAEPLVRRIRSHSRLPLALGFGISRPEHVAEVGRWADAAVVGSALVNVIAEHGSSPDVADRVGAYARWLKGLS
;
A
#
# COMPACT_ATOMS: atom_id res chain seq x y z
N ILE A 1 14.02 -17.19 9.05
CA ILE A 1 14.77 -15.91 9.16
C ILE A 1 14.08 -14.89 8.26
N SER A 2 13.27 -13.99 8.83
CA SER A 2 12.73 -12.83 8.10
C SER A 2 13.75 -11.70 8.23
N ARG A 3 14.37 -11.32 7.11
CA ARG A 3 15.33 -10.20 7.02
C ARG A 3 14.92 -9.23 5.89
N LEU A 4 13.63 -8.90 5.82
CA LEU A 4 13.10 -7.79 5.02
C LEU A 4 12.48 -6.70 5.93
N GLY A 5 13.04 -6.57 7.13
CA GLY A 5 12.73 -5.52 8.10
C GLY A 5 13.42 -4.20 7.77
N VAL A 6 12.97 -3.55 6.71
CA VAL A 6 13.03 -2.08 6.62
C VAL A 6 11.64 -1.59 6.26
N THR A 7 10.86 -1.37 7.32
CA THR A 7 9.69 -0.50 7.38
C THR A 7 10.16 0.94 7.17
N GLY A 8 10.45 1.28 5.92
CA GLY A 8 10.76 2.64 5.50
C GLY A 8 10.31 2.74 4.06
N ALA A 9 9.39 3.66 3.79
CA ALA A 9 8.85 3.94 2.47
C ALA A 9 9.93 3.80 1.38
N ARG A 10 9.91 2.69 0.62
CA ARG A 10 10.73 2.62 -0.58
C ARG A 10 10.05 3.53 -1.60
N GLU A 11 10.80 4.47 -2.17
CA GLU A 11 10.31 5.36 -3.23
C GLU A 11 9.91 4.62 -4.51
N ARG A 12 10.26 3.34 -4.62
CA ARG A 12 9.86 2.44 -5.71
C ARG A 12 9.43 1.12 -5.11
N LEU A 13 8.35 0.55 -5.63
CA LEU A 13 8.05 -0.86 -5.38
C LEU A 13 9.31 -1.65 -5.73
N GLY A 14 9.79 -2.49 -4.81
CA GLY A 14 11.03 -3.23 -5.03
C GLY A 14 10.92 -4.00 -6.35
N GLY A 15 11.96 -3.96 -7.19
CA GLY A 15 11.93 -4.54 -8.55
C GLY A 15 11.49 -6.01 -8.63
N ASP A 16 11.46 -6.71 -7.49
CA ASP A 16 11.03 -8.10 -7.37
C ASP A 16 9.51 -8.29 -7.15
N ALA A 17 8.75 -7.23 -6.90
CA ALA A 17 7.34 -7.33 -6.52
C ALA A 17 6.45 -7.82 -7.68
N GLU A 18 6.63 -7.28 -8.88
CA GLU A 18 5.91 -7.75 -10.07
C GLU A 18 6.27 -9.22 -10.44
N PRO A 19 7.56 -9.60 -10.55
CA PRO A 19 7.94 -11.00 -10.75
C PRO A 19 7.33 -11.96 -9.73
N LEU A 20 7.28 -11.56 -8.45
CA LEU A 20 6.66 -12.36 -7.40
C LEU A 20 5.15 -12.56 -7.65
N VAL A 21 4.42 -11.50 -7.97
CA VAL A 21 2.97 -11.60 -8.25
C VAL A 21 2.70 -12.48 -9.46
N ARG A 22 3.48 -12.33 -10.55
CA ARG A 22 3.36 -13.20 -11.73
C ARG A 22 3.60 -14.67 -11.39
N ARG A 23 4.60 -14.97 -10.55
CA ARG A 23 4.89 -16.33 -10.08
C ARG A 23 3.76 -16.90 -9.22
N ILE A 24 3.14 -16.11 -8.35
CA ILE A 24 2.03 -16.58 -7.52
C ILE A 24 0.78 -16.83 -8.38
N ARG A 25 0.52 -15.97 -9.38
CA ARG A 25 -0.61 -16.09 -10.31
C ARG A 25 -0.57 -17.37 -11.14
N SER A 26 0.61 -17.95 -11.39
CA SER A 26 0.69 -19.27 -12.05
C SER A 26 0.23 -20.44 -11.17
N HIS A 27 0.07 -20.22 -9.86
CA HIS A 27 -0.32 -21.25 -8.88
C HIS A 27 -1.68 -21.00 -8.24
N SER A 28 -2.30 -19.84 -8.46
CA SER A 28 -3.57 -19.47 -7.84
C SER A 28 -4.43 -18.62 -8.77
N ARG A 29 -5.74 -18.86 -8.71
CA ARG A 29 -6.77 -18.04 -9.38
C ARG A 29 -7.43 -17.04 -8.44
N LEU A 30 -7.06 -17.04 -7.15
CA LEU A 30 -7.58 -16.09 -6.18
C LEU A 30 -7.02 -14.68 -6.46
N PRO A 31 -7.78 -13.61 -6.17
CA PRO A 31 -7.27 -12.24 -6.24
C PRO A 31 -6.01 -12.06 -5.40
N LEU A 32 -5.00 -11.40 -5.95
CA LEU A 32 -3.73 -11.13 -5.31
C LEU A 32 -3.68 -9.69 -4.84
N ALA A 33 -3.56 -9.51 -3.52
CA ALA A 33 -3.35 -8.21 -2.88
C ALA A 33 -1.88 -8.03 -2.52
N LEU A 34 -1.29 -6.87 -2.84
CA LEU A 34 0.08 -6.54 -2.49
C LEU A 34 0.13 -5.49 -1.38
N GLY A 35 0.87 -5.78 -0.30
CA GLY A 35 1.16 -4.82 0.75
C GLY A 35 2.67 -4.64 0.94
N PHE A 36 3.26 -3.67 0.22
CA PHE A 36 4.68 -3.37 0.39
C PHE A 36 4.96 -1.88 0.18
N GLY A 37 4.97 -1.10 1.28
CA GLY A 37 5.37 0.32 1.25
C GLY A 37 4.46 1.23 0.42
N ILE A 38 3.19 0.86 0.23
CA ILE A 38 2.23 1.65 -0.53
C ILE A 38 1.80 2.86 0.33
N SER A 39 2.03 4.07 -0.18
CA SER A 39 1.78 5.31 0.56
C SER A 39 1.44 6.51 -0.32
N ARG A 40 1.36 6.33 -1.65
CA ARG A 40 1.03 7.38 -2.61
C ARG A 40 0.14 6.82 -3.74
N PRO A 41 -0.66 7.65 -4.42
CA PRO A 41 -1.52 7.24 -5.52
C PRO A 41 -0.73 6.55 -6.65
N GLU A 42 0.50 7.00 -6.91
CA GLU A 42 1.36 6.41 -7.94
C GLU A 42 1.72 4.96 -7.62
N HIS A 43 1.94 4.63 -6.34
CA HIS A 43 2.18 3.24 -5.90
C HIS A 43 0.93 2.39 -6.12
N VAL A 44 -0.27 2.92 -5.82
CA VAL A 44 -1.55 2.21 -6.03
C VAL A 44 -1.77 1.94 -7.51
N ALA A 45 -1.54 2.95 -8.35
CA ALA A 45 -1.66 2.82 -9.81
C ALA A 45 -0.65 1.81 -10.38
N GLU A 46 0.60 1.82 -9.90
CA GLU A 46 1.63 0.87 -10.32
C GLU A 46 1.25 -0.57 -9.96
N VAL A 47 0.82 -0.81 -8.71
CA VAL A 47 0.35 -2.13 -8.24
C VAL A 47 -0.84 -2.61 -9.06
N GLY A 48 -1.81 -1.74 -9.37
CA GLY A 48 -3.00 -2.07 -10.15
C GLY A 48 -2.72 -2.55 -11.57
N ARG A 49 -1.48 -2.37 -12.09
CA ARG A 49 -1.09 -2.90 -13.41
C ARG A 49 -0.86 -4.42 -13.42
N TRP A 50 -0.60 -5.03 -12.26
CA TRP A 50 -0.21 -6.45 -12.18
C TRP A 50 -0.77 -7.22 -10.98
N ALA A 51 -1.30 -6.54 -9.97
CA ALA A 51 -2.03 -7.13 -8.84
C ALA A 51 -3.49 -6.67 -8.82
N ASP A 52 -4.33 -7.41 -8.10
CA ASP A 52 -5.78 -7.16 -8.04
C ASP A 52 -6.15 -6.16 -6.94
N ALA A 53 -5.27 -5.99 -5.93
CA ALA A 53 -5.47 -5.02 -4.86
C ALA A 53 -4.15 -4.49 -4.27
N ALA A 54 -4.21 -3.27 -3.73
CA ALA A 54 -3.15 -2.64 -2.95
C ALA A 54 -3.54 -2.58 -1.47
N VAL A 55 -2.64 -3.00 -0.57
CA VAL A 55 -2.81 -2.95 0.88
C VAL A 55 -1.98 -1.81 1.45
N VAL A 56 -2.65 -0.87 2.12
CA VAL A 56 -2.04 0.29 2.74
C VAL A 56 -2.26 0.19 4.25
N GLY A 57 -1.20 -0.11 5.00
CA GLY A 57 -1.25 -0.26 6.46
C GLY A 57 -0.46 0.85 7.15
N SER A 58 0.87 0.76 7.08
CA SER A 58 1.78 1.66 7.80
C SER A 58 1.53 3.14 7.50
N ALA A 59 1.16 3.49 6.27
CA ALA A 59 0.89 4.90 5.94
C ALA A 59 -0.39 5.43 6.61
N LEU A 60 -1.45 4.62 6.73
CA LEU A 60 -2.65 4.99 7.50
C LEU A 60 -2.34 5.09 8.99
N VAL A 61 -1.55 4.15 9.52
CA VAL A 61 -1.11 4.18 10.92
C VAL A 61 -0.28 5.42 11.21
N ASN A 62 0.57 5.87 10.29
CA ASN A 62 1.33 7.11 10.44
C ASN A 62 0.43 8.34 10.50
N VAL A 63 -0.59 8.44 9.64
CA VAL A 63 -1.59 9.53 9.72
C VAL A 63 -2.28 9.56 11.08
N ILE A 64 -2.62 8.38 11.61
CA ILE A 64 -3.22 8.25 12.96
C ILE A 64 -2.20 8.65 14.03
N ALA A 65 -0.94 8.23 13.92
CA ALA A 65 0.09 8.55 14.90
C ALA A 65 0.39 10.07 14.96
N GLU A 66 0.39 10.74 13.81
CA GLU A 66 0.63 12.18 13.69
C GLU A 66 -0.56 13.04 14.17
N HIS A 67 -1.79 12.51 14.11
CA HIS A 67 -3.01 13.26 14.37
C HIS A 67 -3.93 12.63 15.43
N GLY A 68 -3.47 11.64 16.19
CA GLY A 68 -4.31 10.78 17.03
C GLY A 68 -5.08 11.50 18.14
N SER A 69 -4.58 12.64 18.60
CA SER A 69 -5.26 13.48 19.61
C SER A 69 -6.25 14.49 18.99
N SER A 70 -6.32 14.58 17.66
CA SER A 70 -7.17 15.52 16.97
C SER A 70 -8.59 14.97 16.84
N PRO A 71 -9.64 15.78 17.10
CA PRO A 71 -11.03 15.33 16.94
C PRO A 71 -11.37 14.97 15.48
N ASP A 72 -10.60 15.46 14.50
CA ASP A 72 -10.77 15.23 13.06
C ASP A 72 -9.93 14.06 12.51
N VAL A 73 -9.33 13.20 13.36
CA VAL A 73 -8.43 12.12 12.92
C VAL A 73 -9.10 11.17 11.92
N ALA A 74 -10.39 10.84 12.12
CA ALA A 74 -11.14 9.98 11.21
C ALA A 74 -11.30 10.63 9.82
N ASP A 75 -11.56 11.94 9.78
CA ASP A 75 -11.70 12.70 8.53
C ASP A 75 -10.37 12.77 7.78
N ARG A 76 -9.25 12.93 8.50
CA ARG A 76 -7.90 12.93 7.93
C ARG A 76 -7.54 11.58 7.32
N VAL A 77 -7.82 10.50 8.02
CA VAL A 77 -7.63 9.12 7.51
C VAL A 77 -8.51 8.89 6.28
N GLY A 78 -9.79 9.33 6.32
CA GLY A 78 -10.71 9.24 5.19
C GLY A 78 -10.27 10.05 3.97
N ALA A 79 -9.74 11.26 4.19
CA ALA A 79 -9.18 12.12 3.15
C ALA A 79 -7.94 11.49 2.51
N TYR A 80 -7.03 10.97 3.33
CA TYR A 80 -5.83 10.27 2.84
C TYR A 80 -6.20 9.02 2.02
N ALA A 81 -7.19 8.24 2.47
CA ALA A 81 -7.69 7.08 1.73
C ALA A 81 -8.37 7.45 0.40
N ARG A 82 -9.08 8.59 0.33
CA ARG A 82 -9.65 9.11 -0.92
C ARG A 82 -8.56 9.57 -1.89
N TRP A 83 -7.58 10.32 -1.38
CA TRP A 83 -6.42 10.77 -2.15
C TRP A 83 -5.65 9.60 -2.76
N LEU A 84 -5.38 8.54 -1.98
CA LEU A 84 -4.74 7.31 -2.48
C LEU A 84 -5.50 6.64 -3.65
N LYS A 85 -6.83 6.77 -3.70
CA LYS A 85 -7.68 6.24 -4.77
C LYS A 85 -7.76 7.17 -6.00
N GLY A 86 -7.09 8.32 -5.98
CA GLY A 86 -7.25 9.36 -7.01
C GLY A 86 -8.63 10.04 -6.99
N LEU A 87 -9.39 9.90 -5.90
CA LEU A 87 -10.68 10.55 -5.72
C LEU A 87 -10.46 11.88 -5.00
N SER A 88 -10.79 12.99 -5.68
CA SER A 88 -10.77 14.35 -5.10
C SER A 88 -12.06 14.60 -4.32
#